data_AF-A0A9U8E7A7-F1
#
_entry.id   AF-A0A9U8E7A7-F1
#
_cell.length_a   1.000
_cell.length_b   1.000
_cell.length_c   1.000
_cell.angle_alpha   90.00
_cell.angle_beta   90.00
_cell.angle_gamma   90.00
#
_symmetry.space_group_name_H-M   'P 1'
#
loop_
_entity.id
_entity.type
_entity.pdbx_description
1 polymer ?
#
loop_
_entity_poly.entity_id
_entity_poly.type
_entity_poly.pdbx_seq_one_letter_code
_entity_poly.pdbx_strand_id
1 'polypeptide(L)'
;MRLLQRANGATASTIMRIPIRLLIAIPTVIGALAPILLLLTNYWPSTRHHTDSRLLVTSFSDGNRVGLQTGDADVKVTSAPVSPEWWRNHLKINCRKLGYNGNRNFSKTLLQNIIVDDRHKAMYCLIPKVASTTWRRIFLLLSGYASVENITSILPNEIYDKSNKYLKRLSVYTKEEIEYRVDNYFKFVFVREPYERLLSAFRNKFLVNTNSSSYFKGRFGKKIIKNYRFEPESDPDGNGVKFSEFVDYLLDKKRKIAMNEHWETFYKMCAPCKIKYDFVGKMESMLSDTDFVLSQISPEIKFHLPSRTELRYSHNKTSDFMKDFYRQLSRHSIFKLYQMYRNDFLLFNYSIPLEILNILSENSTHSLEKIISKNEIIDYV
;
A
#
# COMPACT_ATOMS: atom_id res chain seq x y z
N MET A 1 -47.12 -10.94 -51.72
CA MET A 1 -48.22 -11.75 -52.30
C MET A 1 -47.58 -12.87 -53.11
N ARG A 2 -48.03 -14.14 -52.96
CA ARG A 2 -47.43 -15.40 -53.49
C ARG A 2 -46.15 -15.85 -52.73
N LEU A 3 -46.08 -17.03 -52.07
CA LEU A 3 -46.19 -18.48 -52.46
C LEU A 3 -44.85 -19.00 -53.05
N LEU A 4 -44.25 -20.18 -52.77
CA LEU A 4 -44.50 -21.44 -52.00
C LEU A 4 -43.11 -21.96 -51.49
N GLN A 5 -42.88 -22.72 -50.40
CA GLN A 5 -43.38 -24.01 -49.86
C GLN A 5 -42.65 -25.30 -50.36
N ARG A 6 -41.92 -25.97 -49.43
CA ARG A 6 -41.55 -27.42 -49.29
C ARG A 6 -40.70 -28.18 -50.34
N ALA A 7 -39.64 -28.84 -49.85
CA ALA A 7 -39.41 -30.32 -49.83
C ALA A 7 -38.02 -30.63 -49.20
N ASN A 8 -37.92 -31.30 -48.04
CA ASN A 8 -37.77 -32.75 -47.77
C ASN A 8 -36.33 -33.30 -47.86
N GLY A 9 -35.92 -34.05 -46.82
CA GLY A 9 -34.63 -34.76 -46.76
C GLY A 9 -34.29 -35.18 -45.33
N ALA A 10 -34.76 -36.35 -44.89
CA ALA A 10 -34.58 -36.86 -43.53
C ALA A 10 -33.66 -38.09 -43.49
N THR A 11 -32.88 -38.22 -42.41
CA THR A 11 -32.39 -39.51 -41.91
C THR A 11 -32.29 -39.48 -40.38
N ALA A 12 -32.99 -40.40 -39.71
CA ALA A 12 -32.69 -40.84 -38.33
C ALA A 12 -31.48 -41.82 -38.36
N SER A 13 -30.90 -42.41 -37.30
CA SER A 13 -31.22 -42.58 -35.87
C SER A 13 -29.88 -42.87 -35.13
N THR A 14 -29.72 -43.21 -33.85
CA THR A 14 -30.61 -43.41 -32.67
C THR A 14 -29.79 -43.18 -31.39
N ILE A 15 -30.43 -43.01 -30.23
CA ILE A 15 -29.75 -42.91 -28.92
C ILE A 15 -29.45 -44.29 -28.34
N MET A 16 -28.25 -44.52 -27.78
CA MET A 16 -28.00 -45.66 -26.89
C MET A 16 -27.15 -45.24 -25.67
N ARG A 17 -27.71 -45.43 -24.46
CA ARG A 17 -27.00 -45.32 -23.17
C ARG A 17 -26.71 -46.74 -22.66
N ILE A 18 -25.48 -47.01 -22.23
CA ILE A 18 -25.06 -48.28 -21.58
C ILE A 18 -24.24 -47.94 -20.32
N PRO A 19 -24.32 -48.73 -19.22
CA PRO A 19 -24.26 -48.17 -17.87
C PRO A 19 -22.92 -48.35 -17.12
N ILE A 20 -22.85 -47.69 -15.96
CA ILE A 20 -21.79 -47.83 -14.96
C ILE A 20 -21.83 -49.25 -14.35
N ARG A 21 -20.89 -50.12 -14.74
CA ARG A 21 -20.23 -51.21 -13.96
C ARG A 21 -19.59 -52.23 -14.91
N LEU A 22 -18.33 -52.01 -15.29
CA LEU A 22 -17.36 -53.06 -15.72
C LEU A 22 -16.01 -52.40 -16.05
N LEU A 23 -15.21 -52.14 -15.03
CA LEU A 23 -13.75 -51.97 -15.11
C LEU A 23 -13.17 -52.15 -13.69
N ILE A 24 -13.46 -53.31 -13.11
CA ILE A 24 -12.79 -53.85 -11.92
C ILE A 24 -11.98 -55.05 -12.43
N ALA A 25 -10.80 -55.26 -11.82
CA ALA A 25 -9.85 -56.36 -12.07
C ALA A 25 -8.87 -56.21 -13.26
N ILE A 26 -7.91 -55.30 -13.14
CA ILE A 26 -6.48 -55.68 -13.22
C ILE A 26 -5.70 -54.96 -12.08
N PRO A 27 -5.45 -55.61 -10.93
CA PRO A 27 -4.58 -55.11 -9.89
C PRO A 27 -3.30 -55.95 -9.81
N THR A 28 -2.19 -55.48 -10.38
CA THR A 28 -0.78 -55.85 -10.03
C THR A 28 0.17 -55.13 -10.97
N VAL A 29 1.37 -54.76 -10.49
CA VAL A 29 2.42 -54.02 -11.25
C VAL A 29 1.92 -52.62 -11.70
N ILE A 30 2.25 -51.49 -11.05
CA ILE A 30 3.60 -51.00 -10.70
C ILE A 30 3.59 -50.40 -9.27
N GLY A 31 3.55 -51.26 -8.25
CA GLY A 31 3.75 -50.86 -6.84
C GLY A 31 5.21 -50.86 -6.39
N ALA A 32 6.17 -50.85 -7.32
CA ALA A 32 7.54 -51.33 -7.07
C ALA A 32 8.68 -50.47 -7.65
N LEU A 33 8.44 -49.21 -8.01
CA LEU A 33 9.48 -48.29 -8.54
C LEU A 33 9.60 -46.93 -7.80
N ALA A 34 8.86 -46.73 -6.71
CA ALA A 34 8.97 -45.55 -5.86
C ALA A 34 10.10 -45.56 -4.79
N PRO A 35 10.63 -46.70 -4.28
CA PRO A 35 11.64 -46.65 -3.21
C PRO A 35 13.11 -46.49 -3.67
N ILE A 36 13.42 -46.67 -4.95
CA ILE A 36 14.81 -46.88 -5.41
C ILE A 36 15.54 -45.57 -5.77
N LEU A 37 14.83 -44.48 -6.02
CA LEU A 37 15.45 -43.18 -6.37
C LEU A 37 15.85 -42.31 -5.15
N LEU A 38 15.48 -42.72 -3.93
CA LEU A 38 15.81 -42.02 -2.68
C LEU A 38 17.11 -42.51 -2.02
N LEU A 39 17.82 -43.48 -2.62
CA LEU A 39 19.05 -44.07 -2.06
C LEU A 39 20.33 -43.67 -2.81
N LEU A 40 20.27 -42.76 -3.81
CA LEU A 40 21.43 -42.36 -4.64
C LEU A 40 21.80 -40.87 -4.58
N THR A 41 21.29 -40.11 -3.61
CA THR A 41 21.73 -38.70 -3.36
C THR A 41 22.48 -38.50 -2.05
N ASN A 42 22.62 -39.54 -1.21
CA ASN A 42 23.27 -39.46 0.11
C ASN A 42 24.75 -39.92 0.14
N TYR A 43 25.44 -39.96 -1.00
CA TYR A 43 26.88 -40.28 -1.04
C TYR A 43 27.64 -39.48 -2.12
N TRP A 44 27.94 -38.21 -1.83
CA TRP A 44 29.16 -37.57 -2.35
C TRP A 44 29.66 -36.47 -1.40
N PRO A 45 30.88 -36.56 -0.84
CA PRO A 45 31.45 -35.52 0.02
C PRO A 45 32.23 -34.49 -0.81
N SER A 46 32.10 -33.20 -0.47
CA SER A 46 33.09 -32.17 -0.83
C SER A 46 33.15 -31.06 0.21
N THR A 47 34.29 -30.38 0.27
CA THR A 47 34.83 -29.78 1.50
C THR A 47 34.73 -28.25 1.55
N ARG A 48 34.53 -27.74 2.79
CA ARG A 48 35.03 -26.46 3.36
C ARG A 48 34.89 -25.18 2.51
N HIS A 49 34.32 -24.15 3.12
CA HIS A 49 35.14 -23.11 3.76
C HIS A 49 34.34 -22.32 4.80
N HIS A 50 34.79 -22.35 6.06
CA HIS A 50 34.44 -21.33 7.04
C HIS A 50 35.36 -20.13 6.83
N THR A 51 34.79 -18.94 6.68
CA THR A 51 35.47 -17.67 6.96
C THR A 51 34.74 -16.99 8.10
N ASP A 52 35.34 -17.08 9.28
CA ASP A 52 34.89 -16.38 10.48
C ASP A 52 35.40 -14.92 10.40
N SER A 53 34.48 -13.96 10.30
CA SER A 53 34.81 -12.54 10.16
C SER A 53 34.13 -11.74 11.27
N ARG A 54 34.78 -11.72 12.44
CA ARG A 54 34.48 -10.71 13.48
C ARG A 54 34.76 -9.32 12.92
N LEU A 55 33.71 -8.54 12.68
CA LEU A 55 33.83 -7.11 12.37
C LEU A 55 33.46 -6.28 13.59
N LEU A 56 34.46 -5.58 14.12
CA LEU A 56 34.34 -4.64 15.22
C LEU A 56 33.42 -3.48 14.82
N VAL A 57 32.37 -3.23 15.60
CA VAL A 57 31.50 -2.07 15.43
C VAL A 57 32.20 -0.84 16.01
N THR A 58 32.97 -0.13 15.19
CA THR A 58 33.38 1.25 15.48
C THR A 58 32.30 2.21 15.01
N SER A 59 31.54 2.78 15.94
CA SER A 59 30.57 3.83 15.64
C SER A 59 31.27 5.10 15.15
N PHE A 60 30.89 5.60 13.98
CA PHE A 60 31.19 6.99 13.60
C PHE A 60 29.98 7.66 12.96
N SER A 61 29.60 8.78 13.56
CA SER A 61 28.74 9.81 12.99
C SER A 61 29.49 10.61 11.94
N ASP A 62 28.93 10.76 10.73
CA ASP A 62 28.67 12.04 10.06
C ASP A 62 28.28 11.85 8.59
N GLY A 63 27.75 12.90 7.96
CA GLY A 63 26.96 12.79 6.73
C GLY A 63 27.74 12.77 5.41
N ASN A 64 27.11 12.13 4.41
CA ASN A 64 27.28 12.27 2.96
C ASN A 64 28.70 12.14 2.35
N ARG A 65 28.90 11.02 1.65
CA ARG A 65 29.25 10.98 0.21
C ARG A 65 29.09 9.55 -0.32
N VAL A 66 28.15 9.33 -1.25
CA VAL A 66 28.06 8.05 -1.98
C VAL A 66 28.92 8.16 -3.23
N GLY A 67 30.02 7.41 -3.28
CA GLY A 67 30.76 7.21 -4.53
C GLY A 67 30.00 6.24 -5.43
N LEU A 68 29.76 6.60 -6.68
CA LEU A 68 29.28 5.67 -7.69
C LEU A 68 30.40 4.66 -8.01
N GLN A 69 30.15 3.38 -7.77
CA GLN A 69 30.75 2.32 -8.56
C GLN A 69 29.63 1.60 -9.32
N THR A 70 29.78 1.55 -10.63
CA THR A 70 28.82 0.94 -11.55
C THR A 70 28.98 -0.58 -11.54
N GLY A 71 27.96 -1.28 -11.08
CA GLY A 71 27.82 -2.73 -11.23
C GLY A 71 26.34 -3.11 -11.18
N ASP A 72 25.88 -3.84 -12.18
CA ASP A 72 24.50 -4.34 -12.24
C ASP A 72 24.25 -5.35 -11.11
N ALA A 73 23.67 -4.86 -10.02
CA ALA A 73 23.04 -5.65 -8.98
C ALA A 73 21.82 -4.87 -8.48
N ASP A 74 20.69 -5.57 -8.33
CA ASP A 74 19.41 -5.01 -7.92
C ASP A 74 19.51 -4.41 -6.50
N VAL A 75 19.81 -3.09 -6.40
CA VAL A 75 20.05 -2.41 -5.14
C VAL A 75 18.73 -2.26 -4.37
N LYS A 76 18.37 -3.33 -3.65
CA LYS A 76 17.47 -3.23 -2.50
C LYS A 76 18.13 -2.33 -1.47
N VAL A 77 17.78 -1.05 -1.51
CA VAL A 77 18.01 -0.11 -0.41
C VAL A 77 17.13 -0.55 0.76
N THR A 78 17.59 -1.56 1.50
CA THR A 78 17.05 -1.90 2.81
C THR A 78 17.47 -0.78 3.76
N SER A 79 16.65 0.27 3.84
CA SER A 79 16.81 1.30 4.87
C SER A 79 16.84 0.61 6.23
N ALA A 80 17.92 0.80 6.99
CA ALA A 80 18.08 0.19 8.30
C ALA A 80 16.86 0.49 9.20
N PRO A 81 16.47 -0.42 10.12
CA PRO A 81 15.33 -0.21 11.01
C PRO A 81 15.43 1.13 11.74
N VAL A 82 14.45 2.00 11.53
CA VAL A 82 14.47 3.37 12.04
C VAL A 82 13.88 3.40 13.45
N SER A 83 14.67 3.82 14.44
CA SER A 83 14.24 3.79 15.83
C SER A 83 13.10 4.77 16.13
N PRO A 84 12.25 4.51 17.15
CA PRO A 84 11.22 5.43 17.63
C PRO A 84 11.79 6.82 18.00
N GLU A 85 12.97 6.86 18.58
CA GLU A 85 13.66 8.11 18.90
C GLU A 85 14.03 8.90 17.64
N TRP A 86 14.57 8.23 16.63
CA TRP A 86 14.86 8.86 15.33
C TRP A 86 13.59 9.46 14.73
N TRP A 87 12.47 8.74 14.74
CA TRP A 87 11.19 9.26 14.22
C TRP A 87 10.69 10.48 14.97
N ARG A 88 10.72 10.46 16.31
CA ARG A 88 10.37 11.62 17.13
C ARG A 88 11.25 12.84 16.83
N ASN A 89 12.56 12.64 16.66
CA ASN A 89 13.50 13.71 16.35
C ASN A 89 13.33 14.24 14.91
N HIS A 90 13.20 13.36 13.91
CA HIS A 90 12.98 13.73 12.51
C HIS A 90 11.69 14.53 12.31
N LEU A 91 10.58 14.06 12.89
CA LEU A 91 9.30 14.78 12.83
C LEU A 91 9.41 16.15 13.53
N LYS A 92 9.99 16.21 14.73
CA LYS A 92 10.20 17.46 15.49
C LYS A 92 11.03 18.48 14.70
N ILE A 93 12.12 18.05 14.06
CA ILE A 93 12.99 18.92 13.26
C ILE A 93 12.25 19.43 12.02
N ASN A 94 11.63 18.55 11.23
CA ASN A 94 11.03 18.97 9.96
C ASN A 94 9.70 19.72 10.16
N CYS A 95 8.94 19.46 11.22
CA CYS A 95 7.80 20.31 11.59
C CYS A 95 8.21 21.73 11.98
N ARG A 96 9.37 21.93 12.64
CA ARG A 96 9.92 23.27 12.88
C ARG A 96 10.30 23.97 11.57
N LYS A 97 10.91 23.25 10.61
CA LYS A 97 11.20 23.79 9.26
C LYS A 97 9.94 24.21 8.49
N LEU A 98 8.80 23.57 8.74
CA LEU A 98 7.49 23.94 8.21
C LEU A 98 6.79 25.08 9.00
N GLY A 99 7.49 25.75 9.93
CA GLY A 99 6.95 26.88 10.70
C GLY A 99 5.94 26.48 11.79
N TYR A 100 5.89 25.21 12.19
CA TYR A 100 4.92 24.75 13.18
C TYR A 100 5.39 24.99 14.63
N ASN A 101 4.72 25.93 15.31
CA ASN A 101 5.11 26.44 16.64
C ASN A 101 4.34 25.80 17.82
N GLY A 102 3.66 24.66 17.63
CA GLY A 102 3.07 23.89 18.74
C GLY A 102 1.56 24.03 19.01
N ASN A 103 0.81 24.79 18.20
CA ASN A 103 -0.63 24.99 18.40
C ASN A 103 -1.45 23.70 18.16
N ARG A 104 -1.88 23.05 19.25
CA ARG A 104 -2.66 21.80 19.27
C ARG A 104 -4.17 21.99 19.04
N ASN A 105 -4.57 22.65 17.95
CA ASN A 105 -5.96 22.63 17.51
C ASN A 105 -6.20 21.44 16.54
N PHE A 106 -6.99 20.45 16.96
CA PHE A 106 -7.29 19.24 16.18
C PHE A 106 -8.60 19.39 15.38
N SER A 107 -8.57 19.08 14.08
CA SER A 107 -9.79 19.11 13.27
C SER A 107 -10.65 17.85 13.49
N LYS A 108 -11.97 17.97 13.33
CA LYS A 108 -12.89 16.82 13.44
C LYS A 108 -12.47 15.64 12.56
N THR A 109 -12.02 15.91 11.33
CA THR A 109 -11.52 14.88 10.39
C THR A 109 -10.27 14.15 10.92
N LEU A 110 -9.32 14.88 11.52
CA LEU A 110 -8.14 14.27 12.15
C LEU A 110 -8.55 13.34 13.30
N LEU A 111 -9.44 13.83 14.18
CA LEU A 111 -9.92 13.06 15.33
C LEU A 111 -10.71 11.79 14.90
N GLN A 112 -11.40 11.84 13.77
CA GLN A 112 -12.10 10.68 13.19
C GLN A 112 -11.14 9.64 12.59
N ASN A 113 -9.99 10.07 12.05
CA ASN A 113 -8.99 9.17 11.48
C ASN A 113 -8.26 8.33 12.55
N ILE A 114 -8.23 8.77 13.80
CA ILE A 114 -7.47 8.11 14.86
C ILE A 114 -8.34 7.07 15.57
N ILE A 115 -7.91 5.80 15.53
CA ILE A 115 -8.40 4.76 16.45
C ILE A 115 -7.71 4.93 17.80
N VAL A 116 -8.47 4.76 18.87
CA VAL A 116 -7.98 4.73 20.25
C VAL A 116 -8.25 3.34 20.85
N ASP A 117 -7.24 2.77 21.47
CA ASP A 117 -7.37 1.61 22.36
C ASP A 117 -6.95 2.03 23.77
N ASP A 118 -7.95 2.23 24.64
CA ASP A 118 -7.75 2.62 26.03
C ASP A 118 -7.07 1.52 26.86
N ARG A 119 -7.27 0.23 26.51
CA ARG A 119 -6.73 -0.93 27.24
C ARG A 119 -5.23 -1.06 27.04
N HIS A 120 -4.79 -0.88 25.79
CA HIS A 120 -3.38 -0.98 25.40
C HIS A 120 -2.66 0.38 25.37
N LYS A 121 -3.34 1.46 25.80
CA LYS A 121 -2.86 2.86 25.73
C LYS A 121 -2.26 3.20 24.37
N ALA A 122 -2.96 2.84 23.30
CA ALA A 122 -2.47 2.96 21.93
C ALA A 122 -3.34 3.89 21.07
N MET A 123 -2.70 4.64 20.18
CA MET A 123 -3.36 5.51 19.20
C MET A 123 -2.80 5.24 17.80
N TYR A 124 -3.68 4.95 16.85
CA TYR A 124 -3.29 4.68 15.46
C TYR A 124 -4.05 5.59 14.50
N CYS A 125 -3.32 6.36 13.68
CA CYS A 125 -3.94 7.14 12.62
C CYS A 125 -4.17 6.30 11.36
N LEU A 126 -5.45 6.07 11.02
CA LEU A 126 -5.83 5.36 9.81
C LEU A 126 -5.64 6.23 8.56
N ILE A 127 -4.72 5.78 7.71
CA ILE A 127 -4.54 6.28 6.35
C ILE A 127 -4.90 5.14 5.39
N PRO A 128 -5.81 5.33 4.42
CA PRO A 128 -6.08 4.30 3.43
C PRO A 128 -4.89 3.99 2.53
N LYS A 129 -4.86 2.76 2.02
CA LYS A 129 -3.86 2.23 1.05
C LYS A 129 -2.45 1.99 1.60
N VAL A 130 -2.27 2.15 2.91
CA VAL A 130 -1.04 1.86 3.67
C VAL A 130 -1.34 0.84 4.79
N ALA A 131 -1.77 -0.35 4.37
CA ALA A 131 -2.22 -1.46 5.23
C ALA A 131 -3.34 -1.15 6.24
N SER A 132 -4.18 -0.13 5.97
CA SER A 132 -5.33 0.24 6.82
C SER A 132 -6.26 -0.93 7.20
N THR A 133 -6.52 -1.86 6.27
CA THR A 133 -7.37 -3.04 6.53
C THR A 133 -6.70 -4.01 7.50
N THR A 134 -5.38 -4.17 7.40
CA THR A 134 -4.56 -4.98 8.30
C THR A 134 -4.59 -4.42 9.72
N TRP A 135 -4.36 -3.12 9.88
CA TRP A 135 -4.43 -2.50 11.20
C TRP A 135 -5.85 -2.48 11.78
N ARG A 136 -6.90 -2.31 10.98
CA ARG A 136 -8.29 -2.50 11.45
C ARG A 136 -8.52 -3.92 11.98
N ARG A 137 -7.94 -4.95 11.36
CA ARG A 137 -7.98 -6.33 11.88
C ARG A 137 -7.25 -6.47 13.22
N ILE A 138 -6.03 -5.93 13.33
CA ILE A 138 -5.25 -5.94 14.58
C ILE A 138 -6.00 -5.25 15.72
N PHE A 139 -6.59 -4.07 15.50
CA PHE A 139 -7.36 -3.41 16.55
C PHE A 139 -8.66 -4.15 16.93
N LEU A 140 -9.28 -4.90 16.01
CA LEU A 140 -10.43 -5.78 16.34
C LEU A 140 -10.00 -7.04 17.13
N LEU A 141 -8.77 -7.53 16.97
CA LEU A 141 -8.18 -8.53 17.88
C LEU A 141 -7.94 -7.93 19.26
N LEU A 142 -7.27 -6.77 19.33
CA LEU A 142 -6.93 -6.07 20.58
C LEU A 142 -8.18 -5.72 21.41
N SER A 143 -9.27 -5.33 20.74
CA SER A 143 -10.55 -5.06 21.39
C SER A 143 -11.30 -6.31 21.87
N GLY A 144 -10.77 -7.51 21.64
CA GLY A 144 -11.43 -8.78 21.94
C GLY A 144 -12.66 -9.08 21.06
N TYR A 145 -12.83 -8.40 19.92
CA TYR A 145 -13.97 -8.63 19.03
C TYR A 145 -13.83 -9.94 18.23
N ALA A 146 -12.60 -10.30 17.89
CA ALA A 146 -12.26 -11.51 17.15
C ALA A 146 -11.03 -12.19 17.76
N SER A 147 -10.90 -13.50 17.52
CA SER A 147 -9.70 -14.27 17.83
C SER A 147 -8.76 -14.35 16.61
N VAL A 148 -7.52 -14.79 16.81
CA VAL A 148 -6.48 -14.89 15.77
C VAL A 148 -6.90 -15.83 14.64
N GLU A 149 -7.63 -16.89 14.97
CA GLU A 149 -8.13 -17.90 14.04
C GLU A 149 -9.21 -17.32 13.10
N ASN A 150 -10.03 -16.41 13.62
CA ASN A 150 -11.23 -15.91 12.95
C ASN A 150 -11.06 -14.54 12.27
N ILE A 151 -10.00 -13.79 12.56
CA ILE A 151 -9.82 -12.43 11.99
C ILE A 151 -9.46 -12.43 10.50
N THR A 152 -8.82 -13.50 10.03
CA THR A 152 -8.33 -13.64 8.64
C THR A 152 -9.47 -13.94 7.67
N SER A 153 -10.52 -14.63 8.12
CA SER A 153 -11.71 -14.97 7.34
C SER A 153 -12.69 -13.80 7.15
N ILE A 154 -12.66 -12.78 8.02
CA ILE A 154 -13.52 -11.59 7.88
C ILE A 154 -13.17 -10.83 6.60
N LEU A 155 -14.15 -10.66 5.72
CA LEU A 155 -13.98 -10.00 4.42
C LEU A 155 -13.57 -8.52 4.59
N PRO A 156 -12.74 -7.96 3.68
CA PRO A 156 -12.28 -6.58 3.79
C PRO A 156 -13.39 -5.54 3.91
N ASN A 157 -14.54 -5.77 3.29
CA ASN A 157 -15.70 -4.87 3.36
C ASN A 157 -16.26 -4.82 4.78
N GLU A 158 -16.53 -5.99 5.37
CA GLU A 158 -17.02 -6.14 6.74
C GLU A 158 -16.02 -5.54 7.75
N ILE A 159 -14.71 -5.68 7.53
CA ILE A 159 -13.70 -5.05 8.39
C ILE A 159 -13.90 -3.53 8.52
N TYR A 160 -14.38 -2.82 7.49
CA TYR A 160 -14.68 -1.39 7.62
C TYR A 160 -15.87 -1.14 8.55
N ASP A 161 -16.98 -1.85 8.34
CA ASP A 161 -18.22 -1.68 9.13
C ASP A 161 -18.03 -2.11 10.58
N LYS A 162 -17.38 -3.26 10.80
CA LYS A 162 -17.00 -3.75 12.15
C LYS A 162 -16.06 -2.76 12.83
N SER A 163 -15.02 -2.28 12.14
CA SER A 163 -14.10 -1.28 12.69
C SER A 163 -14.78 0.04 13.03
N ASN A 164 -15.80 0.46 12.28
CA ASN A 164 -16.54 1.69 12.57
C ASN A 164 -17.56 1.50 13.71
N LYS A 165 -18.05 0.26 13.93
CA LYS A 165 -19.00 -0.08 15.00
C LYS A 165 -18.34 -0.38 16.35
N TYR A 166 -17.19 -1.07 16.35
CA TYR A 166 -16.59 -1.64 17.56
C TYR A 166 -15.32 -0.91 18.05
N LEU A 167 -14.65 -0.11 17.21
CA LEU A 167 -13.43 0.60 17.61
C LEU A 167 -13.70 2.08 17.87
N LYS A 168 -13.26 2.58 19.02
CA LYS A 168 -13.40 3.99 19.39
C LYS A 168 -12.53 4.87 18.51
N ARG A 169 -13.05 6.06 18.19
CA ARG A 169 -12.32 7.13 17.51
C ARG A 169 -11.94 8.22 18.48
N LEU A 170 -10.82 8.90 18.26
CA LEU A 170 -10.43 10.03 19.11
C LEU A 170 -11.51 11.15 19.14
N SER A 171 -12.35 11.22 18.10
CA SER A 171 -13.48 12.15 18.01
C SER A 171 -14.68 11.86 18.94
N VAL A 172 -14.69 10.78 19.73
CA VAL A 172 -15.81 10.47 20.67
C VAL A 172 -15.56 11.00 22.09
N TYR A 173 -14.36 11.49 22.37
CA TYR A 173 -13.90 11.90 23.69
C TYR A 173 -13.99 13.42 23.87
N THR A 174 -13.99 13.91 25.13
CA THR A 174 -13.90 15.35 25.42
C THR A 174 -12.52 15.92 25.06
N LYS A 175 -12.36 17.24 25.11
CA LYS A 175 -11.08 17.89 24.81
C LYS A 175 -9.98 17.44 25.77
N GLU A 176 -10.29 17.36 27.06
CA GLU A 176 -9.40 17.00 28.16
C GLU A 176 -8.99 15.52 28.02
N GLU A 177 -9.96 14.67 27.69
CA GLU A 177 -9.75 13.26 27.39
C GLU A 177 -8.89 13.01 26.13
N ILE A 178 -9.00 13.88 25.12
CA ILE A 178 -8.16 13.86 23.92
C ILE A 178 -6.73 14.27 24.26
N GLU A 179 -6.56 15.36 25.02
CA GLU A 179 -5.24 15.86 25.45
C GLU A 179 -4.51 14.81 26.29
N TYR A 180 -5.19 14.20 27.28
CA TYR A 180 -4.64 13.09 28.07
C TYR A 180 -4.09 11.96 27.20
N ARG A 181 -4.85 11.51 26.20
CA ARG A 181 -4.44 10.41 25.31
C ARG A 181 -3.28 10.81 24.42
N VAL A 182 -3.33 12.00 23.82
CA VAL A 182 -2.27 12.52 22.95
C VAL A 182 -0.93 12.62 23.71
N ASP A 183 -0.93 12.99 24.99
CA ASP A 183 0.31 13.06 25.78
C ASP A 183 0.75 11.69 26.34
N ASN A 184 -0.18 10.80 26.73
CA ASN A 184 0.16 9.58 27.51
C ASN A 184 0.14 8.24 26.74
N TYR A 185 -0.43 8.16 25.53
CA TYR A 185 -0.57 6.89 24.80
C TYR A 185 0.56 6.69 23.77
N PHE A 186 0.91 5.46 23.43
CA PHE A 186 1.83 5.18 22.33
C PHE A 186 1.15 5.51 20.99
N LYS A 187 1.69 6.47 20.26
CA LYS A 187 1.10 6.99 19.01
C LYS A 187 1.86 6.49 17.80
N PHE A 188 1.18 5.84 16.87
CA PHE A 188 1.81 5.41 15.62
C PHE A 188 0.95 5.66 14.38
N VAL A 189 1.62 5.65 13.23
CA VAL A 189 0.99 5.79 11.91
C VAL A 189 1.76 4.91 10.93
N PHE A 190 1.05 4.35 9.95
CA PHE A 190 1.66 3.65 8.84
C PHE A 190 1.56 4.50 7.58
N VAL A 191 2.60 4.48 6.76
CA VAL A 191 2.73 5.25 5.52
C VAL A 191 3.32 4.37 4.41
N ARG A 192 3.44 4.94 3.22
CA ARG A 192 3.98 4.32 2.00
C ARG A 192 4.58 5.42 1.15
N GLU A 193 5.47 5.09 0.23
CA GLU A 193 5.90 6.04 -0.78
C GLU A 193 4.68 6.76 -1.44
N PRO A 194 4.64 8.11 -1.47
CA PRO A 194 3.46 8.86 -1.89
C PRO A 194 2.93 8.56 -3.30
N TYR A 195 3.81 8.39 -4.30
CA TYR A 195 3.38 8.04 -5.66
C TYR A 195 2.82 6.61 -5.73
N GLU A 196 3.45 5.65 -5.06
CA GLU A 196 3.00 4.25 -5.01
C GLU A 196 1.65 4.12 -4.29
N ARG A 197 1.42 4.94 -3.26
CA ARG A 197 0.10 5.08 -2.64
C ARG A 197 -0.92 5.65 -3.61
N LEU A 198 -0.59 6.70 -4.34
CA LEU A 198 -1.52 7.34 -5.28
C LEU A 198 -1.96 6.36 -6.36
N LEU A 199 -1.01 5.63 -6.96
CA LEU A 199 -1.31 4.57 -7.93
C LEU A 199 -2.10 3.42 -7.30
N SER A 200 -1.82 3.05 -6.04
CA SER A 200 -2.58 2.04 -5.29
C SER A 200 -4.04 2.46 -5.07
N ALA A 201 -4.29 3.74 -4.83
CA ALA A 201 -5.64 4.30 -4.75
C ALA A 201 -6.34 4.23 -6.12
N PHE A 202 -5.69 4.75 -7.18
CA PHE A 202 -6.24 4.75 -8.53
C PHE A 202 -6.62 3.34 -9.02
N ARG A 203 -5.68 2.39 -8.98
CA ARG A 203 -5.90 0.99 -9.38
C ARG A 203 -7.07 0.36 -8.63
N ASN A 204 -7.18 0.60 -7.32
CA ASN A 204 -8.25 0.04 -6.49
C ASN A 204 -9.62 0.71 -6.69
N LYS A 205 -9.68 1.96 -7.16
CA LYS A 205 -10.94 2.70 -7.30
C LYS A 205 -11.48 2.78 -8.72
N PHE A 206 -10.63 2.65 -9.74
CA PHE A 206 -11.05 2.81 -11.14
C PHE A 206 -10.77 1.60 -12.03
N LEU A 207 -9.80 0.73 -11.71
CA LEU A 207 -9.39 -0.37 -12.60
C LEU A 207 -9.93 -1.76 -12.22
N VAL A 208 -10.53 -1.93 -11.04
CA VAL A 208 -11.12 -3.22 -10.60
C VAL A 208 -12.65 -3.18 -10.70
N ASN A 209 -13.28 -4.34 -10.78
CA ASN A 209 -14.74 -4.45 -10.81
C ASN A 209 -15.24 -5.00 -9.46
N THR A 210 -15.50 -4.08 -8.53
CA THR A 210 -16.01 -4.36 -7.17
C THR A 210 -17.05 -3.31 -6.79
N ASN A 211 -17.97 -3.60 -5.88
CA ASN A 211 -18.97 -2.63 -5.40
C ASN A 211 -18.34 -1.30 -4.94
N SER A 212 -17.16 -1.36 -4.29
CA SER A 212 -16.40 -0.16 -3.93
C SER A 212 -15.94 0.60 -5.17
N SER A 213 -15.35 -0.06 -6.17
CA SER A 213 -14.95 0.64 -7.40
C SER A 213 -16.13 1.19 -8.18
N SER A 214 -17.27 0.49 -8.29
CA SER A 214 -18.47 1.01 -8.95
C SER A 214 -18.98 2.31 -8.31
N TYR A 215 -18.96 2.39 -6.97
CA TYR A 215 -19.24 3.64 -6.25
C TYR A 215 -18.26 4.77 -6.62
N PHE A 216 -16.96 4.48 -6.70
CA PHE A 216 -15.94 5.48 -7.03
C PHE A 216 -15.97 5.92 -8.51
N LYS A 217 -16.17 4.98 -9.45
CA LYS A 217 -16.43 5.25 -10.87
C LYS A 217 -17.67 6.14 -11.03
N GLY A 218 -18.76 5.82 -10.33
CA GLY A 218 -19.98 6.59 -10.37
C GLY A 218 -19.87 8.00 -9.77
N ARG A 219 -19.20 8.14 -8.63
CA ARG A 219 -19.08 9.42 -7.89
C ARG A 219 -17.97 10.34 -8.41
N PHE A 220 -16.84 9.77 -8.80
CA PHE A 220 -15.64 10.48 -9.26
C PHE A 220 -15.40 10.26 -10.75
N GLY A 221 -15.39 9.01 -11.23
CA GLY A 221 -15.03 8.66 -12.60
C GLY A 221 -15.84 9.40 -13.67
N LYS A 222 -17.19 9.36 -13.61
CA LYS A 222 -18.07 10.11 -14.53
C LYS A 222 -17.70 11.60 -14.63
N LYS A 223 -17.37 12.21 -13.48
CA LYS A 223 -17.02 13.63 -13.38
C LYS A 223 -15.56 13.92 -13.77
N ILE A 224 -14.64 12.97 -13.60
CA ILE A 224 -13.26 13.11 -14.09
C ILE A 224 -13.28 13.08 -15.61
N ILE A 225 -13.90 12.04 -16.20
CA ILE A 225 -14.04 11.90 -17.66
C ILE A 225 -14.69 13.14 -18.26
N LYS A 226 -15.86 13.56 -17.74
CA LYS A 226 -16.58 14.73 -18.25
C LYS A 226 -15.78 16.04 -18.25
N ASN A 227 -14.84 16.25 -17.32
CA ASN A 227 -14.15 17.53 -17.15
C ASN A 227 -12.69 17.53 -17.67
N TYR A 228 -12.05 16.37 -17.81
CA TYR A 228 -10.62 16.26 -18.14
C TYR A 228 -10.32 15.37 -19.37
N ARG A 229 -11.31 14.68 -19.95
CA ARG A 229 -11.16 13.99 -21.25
C ARG A 229 -11.46 14.96 -22.39
N PHE A 230 -10.58 15.02 -23.38
CA PHE A 230 -10.89 15.61 -24.68
C PHE A 230 -11.94 14.73 -25.38
N GLU A 231 -13.06 15.33 -25.80
CA GLU A 231 -14.22 14.64 -26.38
C GLU A 231 -14.71 13.44 -25.53
N PRO A 232 -15.37 13.71 -24.39
CA PRO A 232 -15.79 12.66 -23.47
C PRO A 232 -16.89 11.80 -24.08
N GLU A 233 -16.54 10.58 -24.50
CA GLU A 233 -17.49 9.50 -24.75
C GLU A 233 -18.43 9.35 -23.54
N SER A 234 -19.73 9.16 -23.82
CA SER A 234 -20.74 9.00 -22.78
C SER A 234 -20.68 7.62 -22.13
N ASP A 235 -19.75 7.41 -21.20
CA ASP A 235 -19.81 6.27 -20.28
C ASP A 235 -20.80 6.59 -19.13
N PRO A 236 -21.98 5.94 -19.07
CA PRO A 236 -22.99 6.22 -18.06
C PRO A 236 -22.58 5.75 -16.66
N ASP A 237 -21.56 4.91 -16.51
CA ASP A 237 -21.08 4.36 -15.24
C ASP A 237 -19.75 4.98 -14.77
N GLY A 238 -18.99 5.57 -15.70
CA GLY A 238 -17.70 6.22 -15.46
C GLY A 238 -16.53 5.24 -15.41
N ASN A 239 -16.54 4.19 -16.25
CA ASN A 239 -15.40 3.29 -16.44
C ASN A 239 -14.32 3.96 -17.31
N GLY A 240 -13.16 3.31 -17.42
CA GLY A 240 -12.10 3.73 -18.33
C GLY A 240 -11.46 5.09 -18.01
N VAL A 241 -11.59 5.60 -16.78
CA VAL A 241 -10.85 6.78 -16.31
C VAL A 241 -9.35 6.55 -16.54
N LYS A 242 -8.67 7.46 -17.25
CA LYS A 242 -7.22 7.38 -17.48
C LYS A 242 -6.47 7.92 -16.26
N PHE A 243 -5.23 7.48 -16.07
CA PHE A 243 -4.43 7.94 -14.93
C PHE A 243 -4.03 9.41 -15.06
N SER A 244 -3.76 9.88 -16.29
CA SER A 244 -3.57 11.31 -16.60
C SER A 244 -4.80 12.15 -16.19
N GLU A 245 -6.00 11.78 -16.66
CA GLU A 245 -7.26 12.44 -16.31
C GLU A 245 -7.49 12.51 -14.78
N PHE A 246 -7.14 11.44 -14.05
CA PHE A 246 -7.19 11.42 -12.59
C PHE A 246 -6.15 12.36 -11.96
N VAL A 247 -4.94 12.45 -12.51
CA VAL A 247 -3.91 13.38 -12.04
C VAL A 247 -4.30 14.83 -12.31
N ASP A 248 -4.83 15.14 -13.48
CA ASP A 248 -5.27 16.50 -13.83
C ASP A 248 -6.39 16.98 -12.89
N TYR A 249 -7.32 16.09 -12.53
CA TYR A 249 -8.30 16.32 -11.46
C TYR A 249 -7.68 16.69 -10.10
N LEU A 250 -6.57 16.06 -9.70
CA LEU A 250 -5.89 16.35 -8.43
C LEU A 250 -5.14 17.68 -8.45
N LEU A 251 -4.60 18.06 -9.61
CA LEU A 251 -3.84 19.29 -9.80
C LEU A 251 -4.75 20.51 -10.04
N ASP A 252 -5.96 20.31 -10.57
CA ASP A 252 -6.94 21.37 -10.81
C ASP A 252 -7.47 22.00 -9.50
N LYS A 253 -7.05 23.24 -9.23
CA LYS A 253 -7.52 24.04 -8.09
C LYS A 253 -9.01 24.40 -8.14
N LYS A 254 -9.65 24.34 -9.32
CA LYS A 254 -11.07 24.64 -9.55
C LYS A 254 -11.95 23.37 -9.63
N ARG A 255 -11.39 22.20 -9.30
CA ARG A 255 -12.05 20.88 -9.34
C ARG A 255 -13.46 20.88 -8.75
N LYS A 256 -14.40 20.27 -9.48
CA LYS A 256 -15.82 20.18 -9.08
C LYS A 256 -16.13 19.08 -8.07
N ILE A 257 -15.10 18.41 -7.54
CA ILE A 257 -15.20 17.36 -6.52
C ILE A 257 -14.10 17.58 -5.49
N ALA A 258 -14.45 17.52 -4.21
CA ALA A 258 -13.47 17.53 -3.13
C ALA A 258 -12.52 16.33 -3.22
N MET A 259 -11.34 16.49 -2.60
CA MET A 259 -10.38 15.40 -2.37
C MET A 259 -11.02 14.26 -1.55
N ASN A 260 -10.56 13.03 -1.78
CA ASN A 260 -10.95 11.86 -0.99
C ASN A 260 -9.77 11.35 -0.15
N GLU A 261 -10.06 10.77 1.01
CA GLU A 261 -9.09 10.15 1.94
C GLU A 261 -8.13 9.14 1.29
N HIS A 262 -8.50 8.47 0.20
CA HIS A 262 -7.63 7.53 -0.48
C HIS A 262 -6.45 8.18 -1.21
N TRP A 263 -6.56 9.47 -1.56
CA TRP A 263 -5.53 10.25 -2.26
C TRP A 263 -5.24 11.60 -1.58
N GLU A 264 -5.72 11.82 -0.36
CA GLU A 264 -5.38 12.96 0.49
C GLU A 264 -4.00 12.77 1.16
N THR A 265 -3.28 13.86 1.41
CA THR A 265 -1.93 13.86 2.00
C THR A 265 -1.90 13.30 3.44
N PHE A 266 -0.85 12.57 3.79
CA PHE A 266 -0.60 12.07 5.14
C PHE A 266 -0.55 13.22 6.15
N TYR A 267 0.13 14.30 5.78
CA TYR A 267 0.25 15.54 6.54
C TYR A 267 -1.11 16.09 6.95
N LYS A 268 -2.09 16.12 6.03
CA LYS A 268 -3.44 16.61 6.33
C LYS A 268 -4.31 15.57 7.05
N MET A 269 -4.17 14.29 6.75
CA MET A 269 -4.95 13.22 7.37
C MET A 269 -4.59 12.96 8.84
N CYS A 270 -3.29 13.04 9.18
CA CYS A 270 -2.76 12.64 10.48
C CYS A 270 -2.01 13.75 11.24
N ALA A 271 -1.75 14.90 10.61
CA ALA A 271 -1.20 16.09 11.26
C ALA A 271 0.00 15.80 12.20
N PRO A 272 1.10 15.19 11.70
CA PRO A 272 2.23 14.72 12.51
C PRO A 272 3.02 15.83 13.22
N CYS A 273 2.76 17.10 12.91
CA CYS A 273 3.27 18.23 13.68
C CYS A 273 2.42 18.54 14.91
N LYS A 274 1.11 18.23 14.88
CA LYS A 274 0.18 18.40 15.99
C LYS A 274 0.17 17.19 16.93
N ILE A 275 0.28 15.99 16.35
CA ILE A 275 0.35 14.71 17.08
C ILE A 275 1.78 14.20 16.96
N LYS A 276 2.49 14.16 18.09
CA LYS A 276 3.86 13.66 18.18
C LYS A 276 3.84 12.14 18.08
N TYR A 277 3.88 11.58 16.88
CA TYR A 277 3.97 10.13 16.70
C TYR A 277 5.27 9.59 17.29
N ASP A 278 5.16 8.51 18.07
CA ASP A 278 6.27 7.77 18.67
C ASP A 278 6.92 6.84 17.65
N PHE A 279 6.15 6.34 16.68
CA PHE A 279 6.64 5.47 15.61
C PHE A 279 5.92 5.71 14.27
N VAL A 280 6.67 5.57 13.18
CA VAL A 280 6.14 5.59 11.81
C VAL A 280 6.54 4.27 11.15
N GLY A 281 5.55 3.42 10.91
CA GLY A 281 5.74 2.20 10.11
C GLY A 281 5.65 2.50 8.61
N LYS A 282 6.40 1.76 7.81
CA LYS A 282 6.39 1.85 6.35
C LYS A 282 5.81 0.59 5.72
N MET A 283 5.19 0.71 4.55
CA MET A 283 4.66 -0.43 3.78
C MET A 283 5.76 -1.36 3.28
N GLU A 284 6.94 -0.80 3.09
CA GLU A 284 8.17 -1.40 2.61
C GLU A 284 8.78 -2.34 3.67
N SER A 285 8.63 -1.99 4.95
CA SER A 285 9.04 -2.75 6.15
C SER A 285 7.85 -3.26 6.98
N MET A 286 6.69 -3.42 6.37
CA MET A 286 5.40 -3.66 7.04
C MET A 286 5.41 -4.80 8.08
N LEU A 287 6.14 -5.89 7.84
CA LEU A 287 6.20 -7.03 8.76
C LEU A 287 6.95 -6.65 10.05
N SER A 288 8.24 -6.29 9.93
CA SER A 288 9.08 -5.89 11.08
C SER A 288 8.50 -4.69 11.83
N ASP A 289 7.89 -3.75 11.13
CA ASP A 289 7.28 -2.56 11.73
C ASP A 289 6.00 -2.89 12.51
N THR A 290 5.23 -3.90 12.05
CA THR A 290 4.09 -4.41 12.83
C THR A 290 4.55 -5.20 14.05
N ASP A 291 5.55 -6.08 13.89
CA ASP A 291 6.10 -6.85 15.01
C ASP A 291 6.66 -5.93 16.10
N PHE A 292 7.38 -4.87 15.69
CA PHE A 292 7.82 -3.82 16.60
C PHE A 292 6.65 -3.16 17.32
N VAL A 293 5.64 -2.65 16.60
CA VAL A 293 4.50 -1.97 17.25
C VAL A 293 3.72 -2.90 18.19
N LEU A 294 3.52 -4.17 17.81
CA LEU A 294 2.86 -5.16 18.67
C LEU A 294 3.66 -5.40 19.96
N SER A 295 4.99 -5.47 19.89
CA SER A 295 5.84 -5.56 21.09
C SER A 295 5.66 -4.38 22.06
N GLN A 296 5.29 -3.20 21.56
CA GLN A 296 5.08 -2.00 22.38
C GLN A 296 3.67 -1.94 23.00
N ILE A 297 2.64 -2.39 22.28
CA ILE A 297 1.24 -2.21 22.71
C ILE A 297 0.58 -3.47 23.28
N SER A 298 1.03 -4.66 22.89
CA SER A 298 0.44 -5.94 23.33
C SER A 298 1.43 -7.10 23.16
N PRO A 299 2.51 -7.17 23.96
CA PRO A 299 3.56 -8.18 23.81
C PRO A 299 3.08 -9.62 24.04
N GLU A 300 1.95 -9.80 24.73
CA GLU A 300 1.29 -11.11 24.93
C GLU A 300 0.65 -11.67 23.65
N ILE A 301 0.33 -10.81 22.67
CA ILE A 301 -0.36 -11.24 21.44
C ILE A 301 0.65 -11.80 20.45
N LYS A 302 0.64 -13.13 20.32
CA LYS A 302 1.38 -13.90 19.31
C LYS A 302 0.69 -13.83 17.93
N PHE A 303 0.44 -12.63 17.43
CA PHE A 303 -0.12 -12.41 16.08
C PHE A 303 1.01 -12.10 15.10
N HIS A 304 1.26 -13.04 14.19
CA HIS A 304 2.17 -12.82 13.06
C HIS A 304 1.34 -12.40 11.84
N LEU A 305 1.79 -11.38 11.12
CA LEU A 305 1.19 -11.04 9.83
C LEU A 305 1.60 -12.07 8.79
N PRO A 306 0.64 -12.81 8.18
CA PRO A 306 0.97 -13.71 7.09
C PRO A 306 1.49 -12.90 5.91
N SER A 307 2.61 -13.34 5.36
CA SER A 307 3.28 -12.71 4.23
C SER A 307 2.38 -12.73 2.98
N ARG A 308 2.76 -11.93 1.98
CA ARG A 308 2.07 -11.92 0.67
C ARG A 308 2.03 -13.29 0.00
N THR A 309 3.05 -14.12 0.23
CA THR A 309 3.19 -15.47 -0.30
C THR A 309 2.21 -16.43 0.38
N GLU A 310 2.14 -16.39 1.72
CA GLU A 310 1.19 -17.19 2.50
C GLU A 310 -0.27 -16.82 2.21
N LEU A 311 -0.55 -15.52 2.02
CA LEU A 311 -1.87 -15.04 1.58
C LEU A 311 -2.19 -15.30 0.10
N ARG A 312 -1.29 -15.96 -0.65
CA ARG A 312 -1.42 -16.29 -2.08
C ARG A 312 -1.88 -15.09 -2.93
N TYR A 313 -1.38 -13.89 -2.62
CA TYR A 313 -1.73 -12.68 -3.37
C TYR A 313 -1.14 -12.73 -4.79
N SER A 314 -1.91 -13.27 -5.74
CA SER A 314 -1.56 -13.42 -7.15
C SER A 314 -1.45 -12.10 -7.92
N HIS A 315 -1.83 -10.98 -7.31
CA HIS A 315 -1.68 -9.66 -7.91
C HIS A 315 -0.27 -9.09 -7.66
N ASN A 316 0.42 -8.77 -8.75
CA ASN A 316 1.62 -7.92 -8.79
C ASN A 316 1.47 -6.69 -7.87
N LYS A 317 2.57 -6.24 -7.28
CA LYS A 317 2.63 -5.12 -6.32
C LYS A 317 2.25 -3.80 -6.99
N THR A 318 2.28 -2.67 -6.27
CA THR A 318 2.00 -1.38 -6.91
C THR A 318 3.24 -0.79 -7.58
N SER A 319 4.41 -0.94 -6.94
CA SER A 319 5.76 -0.74 -7.48
C SER A 319 5.90 -1.17 -8.93
N ASP A 320 5.44 -2.38 -9.22
CA ASP A 320 5.67 -3.08 -10.50
C ASP A 320 5.01 -2.37 -11.70
N PHE A 321 4.10 -1.41 -11.45
CA PHE A 321 3.40 -0.62 -12.47
C PHE A 321 3.74 0.87 -12.43
N MET A 322 4.61 1.31 -11.50
CA MET A 322 4.93 2.74 -11.31
C MET A 322 5.44 3.38 -12.60
N LYS A 323 6.45 2.75 -13.21
CA LYS A 323 7.05 3.19 -14.48
C LYS A 323 6.01 3.39 -15.59
N ASP A 324 5.12 2.41 -15.79
CA ASP A 324 4.17 2.42 -16.90
C ASP A 324 3.03 3.42 -16.71
N PHE A 325 2.59 3.65 -15.47
CA PHE A 325 1.56 4.64 -15.17
C PHE A 325 2.12 6.07 -15.17
N TYR A 326 3.27 6.32 -14.56
CA TYR A 326 3.83 7.67 -14.48
C TYR A 326 4.43 8.15 -15.81
N ARG A 327 4.84 7.26 -16.72
CA ARG A 327 5.21 7.61 -18.11
C ARG A 327 4.06 8.18 -18.96
N GLN A 328 2.82 7.99 -18.55
CA GLN A 328 1.64 8.58 -19.22
C GLN A 328 1.42 10.06 -18.84
N LEU A 329 2.21 10.60 -17.92
CA LEU A 329 2.09 11.96 -17.41
C LEU A 329 3.16 12.88 -17.99
N SER A 330 2.83 14.16 -18.14
CA SER A 330 3.85 15.18 -18.41
C SER A 330 4.77 15.34 -17.18
N ARG A 331 6.03 15.72 -17.41
CA ARG A 331 6.97 16.04 -16.31
C ARG A 331 6.46 17.17 -15.43
N HIS A 332 5.77 18.15 -16.01
CA HIS A 332 5.13 19.21 -15.26
C HIS A 332 4.06 18.65 -14.30
N SER A 333 3.21 17.72 -14.77
CA SER A 333 2.21 17.05 -13.93
C SER A 333 2.87 16.22 -12.81
N ILE A 334 3.94 15.47 -13.10
CA ILE A 334 4.71 14.73 -12.08
C ILE A 334 5.30 15.70 -11.05
N PHE A 335 5.95 16.78 -11.47
CA PHE A 335 6.51 17.76 -10.54
C PHE A 335 5.44 18.48 -9.71
N LYS A 336 4.27 18.78 -10.29
CA LYS A 336 3.14 19.34 -9.55
C LYS A 336 2.54 18.35 -8.54
N LEU A 337 2.53 17.06 -8.83
CA LEU A 337 2.22 16.03 -7.84
C LEU A 337 3.26 16.00 -6.70
N TYR A 338 4.56 16.07 -7.01
CA TYR A 338 5.59 16.21 -5.96
C TYR A 338 5.33 17.43 -5.07
N GLN A 339 5.04 18.62 -5.65
CA GLN A 339 4.70 19.82 -4.89
C GLN A 339 3.49 19.59 -3.97
N MET A 340 2.46 18.89 -4.46
CA MET A 340 1.24 18.56 -3.71
C MET A 340 1.50 17.62 -2.53
N TYR A 341 2.40 16.64 -2.67
CA TYR A 341 2.79 15.68 -1.63
C TYR A 341 4.10 16.05 -0.90
N ARG A 342 4.67 17.24 -1.11
CA ARG A 342 6.02 17.61 -0.62
C ARG A 342 6.21 17.41 0.89
N ASN A 343 5.19 17.76 1.68
CA ASN A 343 5.22 17.57 3.13
C ASN A 343 5.21 16.09 3.53
N ASP A 344 4.58 15.22 2.73
CA ASP A 344 4.57 13.78 2.99
C ASP A 344 5.97 13.18 2.73
N PHE A 345 6.62 13.55 1.62
CA PHE A 345 8.02 13.17 1.35
C PHE A 345 8.96 13.61 2.49
N LEU A 346 8.88 14.88 2.88
CA LEU A 346 9.74 15.46 3.92
C LEU A 346 9.52 14.83 5.29
N LEU A 347 8.28 14.78 5.77
CA LEU A 347 7.97 14.37 7.14
C LEU A 347 8.11 12.85 7.34
N PHE A 348 7.83 12.05 6.32
CA PHE A 348 7.90 10.59 6.40
C PHE A 348 9.17 9.99 5.77
N ASN A 349 10.17 10.85 5.52
CA ASN A 349 11.50 10.49 5.04
C ASN A 349 11.44 9.58 3.80
N TYR A 350 10.83 10.08 2.73
CA TYR A 350 10.86 9.47 1.39
C TYR A 350 11.64 10.36 0.43
N SER A 351 12.48 9.72 -0.38
CA SER A 351 13.00 10.28 -1.63
C SER A 351 11.98 10.05 -2.76
N ILE A 352 12.15 10.75 -3.88
CA ILE A 352 11.44 10.42 -5.12
C ILE A 352 11.98 9.07 -5.64
N PRO A 353 11.12 8.11 -6.04
CA PRO A 353 11.57 6.83 -6.58
C PRO A 353 12.44 6.98 -7.84
N LEU A 354 13.40 6.08 -8.03
CA LEU A 354 14.34 6.13 -9.15
C LEU A 354 13.63 6.06 -10.51
N GLU A 355 12.57 5.26 -10.62
CA GLU A 355 11.74 5.16 -11.83
C GLU A 355 11.02 6.47 -12.16
N ILE A 356 10.70 7.29 -11.16
CA ILE A 356 10.09 8.62 -11.34
C ILE A 356 11.16 9.67 -11.68
N LEU A 357 12.32 9.62 -11.00
CA LEU A 357 13.47 10.48 -11.32
C LEU A 357 13.92 10.30 -12.77
N ASN A 358 13.98 9.05 -13.25
CA ASN A 358 14.35 8.74 -14.63
C ASN A 358 13.40 9.43 -15.64
N ILE A 359 12.07 9.36 -15.43
CA ILE A 359 11.07 10.02 -16.29
C ILE A 359 11.23 11.55 -16.28
N LEU A 360 11.60 12.12 -15.13
CA LEU A 360 11.88 13.56 -14.99
C LEU A 360 13.18 13.97 -15.71
N SER A 361 14.18 13.08 -15.79
CA SER A 361 15.50 13.35 -16.40
C SER A 361 15.66 12.93 -17.87
N GLU A 362 14.76 12.13 -18.44
CA GLU A 362 14.83 11.73 -19.85
C GLU A 362 15.04 12.98 -20.75
N ASN A 363 16.00 13.00 -21.66
CA ASN A 363 16.31 14.15 -22.53
C ASN A 363 16.72 15.48 -21.84
N SER A 364 16.96 15.56 -20.52
CA SER A 364 17.58 16.76 -19.92
C SER A 364 19.10 16.65 -19.94
N THR A 365 19.77 17.52 -20.69
CA THR A 365 21.25 17.59 -20.77
C THR A 365 21.92 18.10 -19.49
N HIS A 366 21.14 18.59 -18.51
CA HIS A 366 21.62 18.83 -17.15
C HIS A 366 21.40 17.62 -16.25
N SER A 367 22.44 17.24 -15.51
CA SER A 367 22.55 15.96 -14.80
C SER A 367 21.50 15.77 -13.70
N LEU A 368 21.09 14.50 -13.55
CA LEU A 368 20.32 13.96 -12.42
C LEU A 368 20.82 14.44 -11.05
N GLU A 369 22.13 14.66 -10.92
CA GLU A 369 22.79 15.17 -9.71
C GLU A 369 22.16 16.48 -9.20
N LYS A 370 21.77 17.41 -10.09
CA LYS A 370 21.21 18.72 -9.68
C LYS A 370 19.79 18.59 -9.11
N ILE A 371 19.05 17.55 -9.51
CA ILE A 371 17.71 17.21 -8.99
C ILE A 371 17.86 16.47 -7.64
N ILE A 372 18.85 15.57 -7.55
CA ILE A 372 19.08 14.72 -6.37
C ILE A 372 19.78 15.49 -5.23
N SER A 373 20.75 16.37 -5.52
CA SER A 373 21.63 16.96 -4.52
C SER A 373 20.99 17.99 -3.59
N LYS A 374 19.71 18.34 -3.80
CA LYS A 374 19.08 19.47 -3.11
C LYS A 374 17.81 19.16 -2.32
N ASN A 375 16.98 18.16 -2.68
CA ASN A 375 15.56 18.05 -2.22
C ASN A 375 14.69 19.32 -2.46
N GLU A 376 15.29 20.33 -3.08
CA GLU A 376 14.70 21.55 -3.60
C GLU A 376 14.74 21.42 -5.12
N ILE A 377 13.67 20.85 -5.68
CA ILE A 377 13.32 21.10 -7.07
C ILE A 377 12.78 22.54 -7.09
N ILE A 378 13.72 23.49 -7.08
CA ILE A 378 13.50 24.91 -7.27
C ILE A 378 14.02 25.21 -8.68
N ASP A 379 13.17 25.86 -9.47
CA ASP A 379 13.44 26.44 -10.78
C ASP A 379 13.85 25.49 -11.92
N TYR A 380 12.92 24.61 -12.33
CA TYR A 380 12.76 24.17 -13.72
C TYR A 380 11.27 23.99 -14.10
N VAL A 381 10.61 25.11 -14.40
CA VAL A 381 9.43 25.22 -15.28
C VAL A 381 9.59 26.50 -16.08
#